data_AF-A0A9D5RFL7-F1
#
_entry.id   AF-A0A9D5RFL7-F1
#
_cell.length_a   1.000
_cell.length_b   1.000
_cell.length_c   1.000
_cell.angle_alpha   90.00
_cell.angle_beta   90.00
_cell.angle_gamma   90.00
#
_symmetry.space_group_name_H-M   'P 1'
#
loop_
_entity.id
_entity.type
_entity.pdbx_description
1 polymer ?
#
loop_
_entity_poly.entity_id
_entity_poly.type
_entity_poly.pdbx_seq_one_letter_code
_entity_poly.pdbx_strand_id
1 'polypeptide(L)'
;MKTRRLTAGRVVLYLLLIFWAAFMIMPFAWMILTSLKQQAESMKVPIVWLPKVPQWKNYTDVLQKYNFGRYYTNTIIVTVTTVAFQLVTCSMAAYAFARSDFPGKNFIFLMCMTVLMVPTQMIIIPRFLIALKLGWLESFAGIIITNLPRI
;
A
#
# COMPACT_ATOMS: atom_id res chain seq x y z
N MET A 1 -4.82 26.05 32.74
CA MET A 1 -4.38 26.10 31.32
C MET A 1 -3.09 26.91 31.21
N LYS A 2 -1.93 26.28 30.96
CA LYS A 2 -0.67 27.01 30.74
C LYS A 2 -0.68 27.62 29.33
N THR A 3 -0.91 28.92 29.23
CA THR A 3 -0.78 29.70 28.00
C THR A 3 0.67 29.68 27.52
N ARG A 4 0.98 28.77 26.59
CA ARG A 4 2.31 28.69 25.94
C ARG A 4 2.52 29.97 25.12
N ARG A 5 3.39 30.87 25.59
CA ARG A 5 3.86 32.02 24.81
C ARG A 5 4.41 31.51 23.45
N LEU A 6 3.93 32.11 22.36
CA LEU A 6 4.42 31.84 21.01
C LEU A 6 5.80 32.51 20.86
N THR A 7 6.86 31.75 21.09
CA THR A 7 8.23 32.21 20.80
C THR A 7 8.41 32.33 19.28
N ALA A 8 9.16 33.32 18.79
CA ALA A 8 9.42 33.52 17.36
C ALA A 8 9.86 32.24 16.63
N GLY A 9 10.68 31.39 17.27
CA GLY A 9 11.09 30.10 16.71
C GLY A 9 9.94 29.10 16.48
N ARG A 10 8.86 29.14 17.29
CA ARG A 10 7.66 28.32 17.06
C ARG A 10 6.85 28.82 15.88
N VAL A 11 6.79 30.13 15.67
CA VAL A 11 6.10 30.72 14.51
C VAL A 11 6.79 30.28 13.22
N VAL A 12 8.12 30.39 13.15
CA VAL A 12 8.91 29.91 12.01
C VAL A 12 8.72 28.41 11.78
N LEU A 13 8.76 27.60 12.84
CA LEU A 13 8.53 26.16 12.74
C LEU A 13 7.12 25.83 12.20
N TYR A 14 6.07 26.53 12.66
CA TYR A 14 4.72 26.32 12.13
C TYR A 14 4.60 26.75 10.66
N LEU A 15 5.22 27.84 10.25
CA LEU A 15 5.24 28.26 8.85
C LEU A 15 5.91 27.21 7.95
N LEU A 16 7.05 26.66 8.38
CA LEU A 16 7.74 25.58 7.66
C LEU A 16 6.89 24.31 7.59
N LEU A 17 6.24 23.93 8.69
CA LEU A 17 5.35 22.76 8.72
C LEU A 17 4.13 22.94 7.81
N ILE A 18 3.50 24.13 7.81
CA ILE A 18 2.36 24.44 6.94
C ILE A 18 2.79 24.41 5.47
N PHE A 19 3.93 25.01 5.15
CA PHE A 19 4.48 24.97 3.80
C PHE A 19 4.74 23.52 3.34
N TRP A 20 5.37 22.71 4.18
CA TRP A 20 5.66 21.31 3.87
C TRP A 20 4.39 20.46 3.73
N ALA A 21 3.40 20.68 4.60
CA ALA A 21 2.11 20.03 4.51
C ALA A 21 1.38 20.40 3.20
N ALA A 22 1.38 21.68 2.82
CA ALA A 22 0.79 22.13 1.56
C ALA A 22 1.49 21.49 0.35
N PHE A 23 2.82 21.40 0.38
CA PHE A 23 3.61 20.72 -0.65
C PHE A 23 3.24 19.22 -0.76
N MET A 24 3.09 18.52 0.36
CA MET A 24 2.69 17.11 0.40
C MET A 24 1.25 16.85 -0.07
N ILE A 25 0.34 17.81 0.13
CA ILE A 25 -1.06 17.72 -0.33
C ILE A 25 -1.18 17.95 -1.84
N MET A 26 -0.25 18.69 -2.45
CA MET A 26 -0.27 19.04 -3.87
C MET A 26 -0.54 17.85 -4.82
N PRO A 27 0.15 16.70 -4.75
CA PRO A 27 -0.12 15.56 -5.64
C PRO A 27 -1.53 14.99 -5.48
N PHE A 28 -2.09 15.00 -4.27
CA PHE A 28 -3.46 14.53 -4.02
C PHE A 28 -4.50 15.51 -4.55
N ALA A 29 -4.27 16.81 -4.37
CA ALA A 29 -5.11 17.84 -4.98
C ALA A 29 -5.09 17.74 -6.51
N TRP A 30 -3.90 17.52 -7.10
CA TRP A 30 -3.77 17.31 -8.55
C TRP A 30 -4.45 16.03 -9.03
N MET A 31 -4.43 14.95 -8.24
CA MET A 31 -5.14 13.70 -8.54
C MET A 31 -6.66 13.94 -8.64
N ILE A 32 -7.26 14.67 -7.69
CA ILE A 32 -8.70 15.01 -7.70
C ILE A 32 -9.05 15.94 -8.85
N LEU A 33 -8.22 16.95 -9.11
CA LEU A 33 -8.44 17.85 -10.25
C LEU A 33 -8.35 17.11 -11.58
N THR A 34 -7.46 16.12 -11.67
CA THR A 34 -7.26 15.34 -12.91
C THR A 34 -8.36 14.31 -13.12
N SER A 35 -8.94 13.73 -12.06
CA SER A 35 -10.12 12.87 -12.20
C SER A 35 -11.36 13.61 -12.71
N LEU A 36 -11.39 14.94 -12.59
CA LEU A 36 -12.45 15.82 -13.11
C LEU A 36 -12.15 16.39 -14.50
N LYS A 37 -11.00 16.11 -15.12
CA LYS A 37 -10.65 16.58 -16.46
C LYS A 37 -11.27 15.69 -17.54
N GLN A 38 -11.48 16.26 -18.72
CA GLN A 38 -11.73 15.45 -19.92
C GLN A 38 -10.45 14.69 -20.31
N GLN A 39 -10.57 13.51 -20.93
CA GLN A 39 -9.40 12.69 -21.32
C GLN A 39 -8.39 13.46 -22.18
N ALA A 40 -8.87 14.26 -23.15
CA ALA A 40 -8.03 15.11 -23.99
C ALA A 40 -7.32 16.23 -23.21
N GLU A 41 -7.90 16.71 -22.10
CA GLU A 41 -7.28 17.71 -21.23
C GLU A 41 -6.25 17.09 -20.29
N SER A 42 -6.50 15.87 -19.82
CA SER A 42 -5.58 15.12 -18.96
C SER A 42 -4.27 14.76 -19.67
N MET A 43 -4.33 14.48 -20.97
CA MET A 43 -3.17 14.10 -21.80
C MET A 43 -2.49 15.30 -22.48
N LYS A 44 -2.92 16.54 -22.21
CA LYS A 44 -2.40 17.72 -22.89
C LYS A 44 -1.04 18.16 -22.33
N VAL A 45 -0.14 18.56 -23.23
CA VAL A 45 1.12 19.25 -22.92
C VAL A 45 1.04 20.66 -23.53
N PRO A 46 1.21 21.75 -22.75
CA PRO A 46 1.56 21.82 -21.34
C PRO A 46 0.42 21.38 -20.40
N ILE A 47 0.78 20.96 -19.18
CA ILE A 47 -0.17 20.48 -18.17
C ILE A 47 -1.21 21.54 -17.82
N VAL A 48 -2.48 21.15 -17.88
CA VAL A 48 -3.60 21.99 -17.43
C VAL A 48 -3.82 21.72 -15.94
N TRP A 49 -3.60 22.72 -15.07
CA TRP A 49 -3.72 22.54 -13.62
C TRP A 49 -5.18 22.39 -13.17
N LEU A 50 -6.06 23.29 -13.64
CA LEU A 50 -7.49 23.33 -13.28
C LEU A 50 -8.34 22.87 -14.48
N PRO A 51 -9.35 21.99 -14.26
CA PRO A 51 -10.26 21.58 -15.34
C PRO A 51 -11.05 22.79 -15.85
N LYS A 52 -11.21 22.92 -17.17
CA LYS A 52 -12.03 24.00 -17.74
C LYS A 52 -13.51 23.79 -17.45
N VAL A 53 -13.95 22.54 -17.54
CA VAL A 53 -15.32 22.11 -17.22
C VAL A 53 -15.23 20.84 -16.38
N PRO A 54 -15.54 20.88 -15.06
CA PRO A 54 -15.49 19.71 -14.20
C PRO A 54 -16.40 18.57 -14.70
N GLN A 55 -15.80 17.40 -14.97
CA GLN A 55 -16.48 16.20 -15.47
C GLN A 55 -16.86 15.25 -14.34
N TRP A 56 -17.91 15.58 -13.58
CA TRP A 56 -18.44 14.69 -12.53
C TRP A 56 -18.90 13.32 -13.06
N LYS A 57 -19.31 13.29 -14.34
CA LYS A 57 -19.73 12.08 -15.04
C LYS A 57 -18.63 11.01 -15.08
N ASN A 58 -17.36 11.38 -15.00
CA ASN A 58 -16.24 10.43 -14.94
C ASN A 58 -16.42 9.41 -13.79
N TYR A 59 -16.97 9.83 -12.64
CA TYR A 59 -17.21 8.93 -11.51
C TYR A 59 -18.37 7.97 -11.79
N THR A 60 -19.49 8.46 -12.34
CA THR A 60 -20.65 7.62 -12.65
C THR A 60 -20.34 6.63 -13.76
N ASP A 61 -19.63 7.06 -14.80
CA ASP A 61 -19.24 6.23 -15.94
C ASP A 61 -18.35 5.08 -15.48
N VAL A 62 -17.40 5.34 -14.59
CA VAL A 62 -16.48 4.33 -14.05
C VAL A 62 -17.22 3.34 -13.15
N LEU A 63 -18.13 3.82 -12.29
CA LEU A 63 -18.96 2.96 -11.43
C LEU A 63 -19.95 2.08 -12.21
N GLN A 64 -20.44 2.53 -13.36
CA GLN A 64 -21.33 1.75 -14.23
C GLN A 64 -20.56 0.79 -15.16
N LYS A 65 -19.39 1.22 -15.65
CA LYS A 65 -18.58 0.44 -16.61
C LYS A 65 -17.84 -0.72 -15.97
N TYR A 66 -17.47 -0.61 -14.69
CA TYR A 66 -16.70 -1.62 -13.99
C TYR A 66 -17.41 -2.09 -12.72
N ASN A 67 -17.24 -3.37 -12.37
CA ASN A 67 -17.79 -3.91 -11.14
C ASN A 67 -16.87 -3.59 -9.94
N PHE A 68 -16.89 -2.34 -9.50
CA PHE A 68 -16.13 -1.87 -8.33
C PHE A 68 -16.46 -2.65 -7.06
N GLY A 69 -17.72 -3.05 -6.87
CA GLY A 69 -18.14 -3.87 -5.73
C GLY A 69 -17.35 -5.17 -5.66
N ARG A 70 -17.19 -5.87 -6.80
CA ARG A 70 -16.38 -7.10 -6.86
C ARG A 70 -14.90 -6.83 -6.63
N TYR A 71 -14.33 -5.77 -7.22
CA TYR A 71 -12.91 -5.43 -7.00
C TYR A 71 -12.61 -5.12 -5.53
N TYR A 72 -13.50 -4.39 -4.88
CA TYR A 72 -13.36 -4.02 -3.48
C TYR A 72 -13.49 -5.25 -2.57
N THR A 73 -14.53 -6.06 -2.79
CA THR A 73 -14.75 -7.29 -2.02
C THR A 73 -13.61 -8.29 -2.21
N ASN A 74 -13.11 -8.50 -3.43
CA ASN A 74 -11.95 -9.35 -3.70
C ASN A 74 -10.73 -8.87 -2.90
N THR A 75 -10.47 -7.56 -2.89
CA THR A 75 -9.33 -6.96 -2.17
C THR A 75 -9.48 -7.11 -0.66
N ILE A 76 -10.68 -6.90 -0.12
CA ILE A 76 -10.98 -7.10 1.31
C ILE A 76 -10.72 -8.56 1.69
N ILE A 77 -11.29 -9.51 0.96
CA ILE A 77 -11.16 -10.94 1.25
C ILE A 77 -9.68 -11.34 1.25
N VAL A 78 -8.93 -10.97 0.21
CA VAL A 78 -7.50 -11.27 0.12
C VAL A 78 -6.71 -10.63 1.25
N THR A 79 -6.92 -9.34 1.51
CA THR A 79 -6.14 -8.58 2.50
C THR A 79 -6.41 -9.08 3.91
N VAL A 80 -7.69 -9.18 4.30
CA VAL A 80 -8.08 -9.61 5.65
C VAL A 80 -7.60 -11.04 5.92
N THR A 81 -7.78 -11.94 4.96
CA THR A 81 -7.34 -13.34 5.11
C THR A 81 -5.82 -13.43 5.23
N THR A 82 -5.09 -12.74 4.35
CA THR A 82 -3.62 -12.75 4.37
C THR A 82 -3.08 -12.18 5.68
N VAL A 83 -3.61 -11.04 6.14
CA VAL A 83 -3.19 -10.40 7.40
C VAL A 83 -3.51 -11.28 8.59
N ALA A 84 -4.69 -11.92 8.63
CA ALA A 84 -5.07 -12.81 9.72
C ALA A 84 -4.10 -13.99 9.84
N PHE A 85 -3.80 -14.68 8.73
CA PHE A 85 -2.82 -15.77 8.72
C PHE A 85 -1.42 -15.29 9.10
N GLN A 86 -0.98 -14.16 8.57
CA GLN A 86 0.32 -13.59 8.88
C GLN A 86 0.45 -13.19 10.35
N LEU A 87 -0.59 -12.62 10.96
CA LEU A 87 -0.60 -12.31 12.38
C LEU A 87 -0.45 -13.56 13.23
N VAL A 88 -1.18 -14.63 12.91
CA VAL A 88 -1.07 -15.90 13.65
C VAL A 88 0.33 -16.48 13.51
N THR A 89 0.87 -16.61 12.30
CA THR A 89 2.18 -17.23 12.09
C THR A 89 3.33 -16.38 12.64
N CYS A 90 3.33 -15.07 12.39
CA CYS A 90 4.37 -14.17 12.86
C CYS A 90 4.34 -13.99 14.39
N SER A 91 3.16 -13.90 15.01
CA SER A 91 3.08 -13.78 16.47
C SER A 91 3.55 -15.05 17.18
N MET A 92 3.18 -16.22 16.67
CA MET A 92 3.65 -17.51 17.20
C MET A 92 5.17 -17.66 17.03
N ALA A 93 5.70 -17.33 15.85
CA ALA A 93 7.14 -17.37 15.60
C ALA A 93 7.89 -16.38 16.51
N ALA A 94 7.43 -15.13 16.59
CA ALA A 94 8.02 -14.11 17.45
C ALA A 94 8.00 -14.51 18.92
N TYR A 95 6.90 -15.11 19.40
CA TYR A 95 6.80 -15.63 20.76
C TYR A 95 7.81 -16.76 21.02
N ALA A 96 7.94 -17.70 20.08
CA ALA A 96 8.93 -18.77 20.19
C ALA A 96 10.37 -18.22 20.25
N PHE A 97 10.72 -17.24 19.41
CA PHE A 97 12.03 -16.60 19.45
C PHE A 97 12.25 -15.75 20.71
N ALA A 98 11.22 -15.06 21.21
CA ALA A 98 11.35 -14.17 22.35
C ALA A 98 11.39 -14.92 23.69
N ARG A 99 10.61 -16.01 23.82
CA ARG A 99 10.38 -16.67 25.11
C ARG A 99 10.95 -18.07 25.23
N SER A 100 11.23 -18.75 24.13
CA SER A 100 11.82 -20.09 24.15
C SER A 100 13.30 -20.05 23.81
N ASP A 101 14.10 -20.83 24.54
CA ASP A 101 15.50 -21.10 24.22
C ASP A 101 15.61 -22.52 23.69
N PHE A 102 15.84 -22.62 22.38
CA PHE A 102 15.93 -23.88 21.65
C PHE A 102 17.24 -23.93 20.85
N PRO A 103 17.80 -25.14 20.63
CA PRO A 103 19.03 -25.29 19.88
C PRO A 103 18.85 -24.79 18.43
N GLY A 104 19.80 -23.99 17.93
CA GLY A 104 19.76 -23.44 16.56
C GLY A 104 18.98 -22.13 16.39
N LYS A 105 18.47 -21.52 17.46
CA LYS A 105 17.72 -20.25 17.46
C LYS A 105 18.40 -19.13 16.65
N ASN A 106 19.68 -18.87 16.90
CA ASN A 106 20.43 -17.81 16.21
C ASN A 106 20.61 -18.11 14.71
N PHE A 107 20.77 -19.39 14.35
CA PHE A 107 20.91 -19.79 12.95
C PHE A 107 19.62 -19.59 12.17
N ILE A 108 18.48 -20.00 12.73
CA ILE A 108 17.17 -19.80 12.10
C ILE A 108 16.84 -18.31 12.02
N PHE A 109 17.15 -17.53 13.05
CA PHE A 109 17.00 -16.07 13.03
C PHE A 109 17.81 -15.42 11.89
N LEU A 110 19.08 -15.83 11.71
CA LEU A 110 19.93 -15.35 10.62
C LEU A 110 19.37 -15.72 9.23
N MET A 111 18.84 -16.94 9.08
CA MET A 111 18.17 -17.35 7.83
C MET A 111 16.95 -16.47 7.53
N CYS A 112 16.10 -16.17 8.52
CA CYS A 112 14.97 -15.27 8.36
C CYS A 112 15.41 -13.86 7.92
N MET A 113 16.47 -13.31 8.54
CA MET A 113 17.05 -12.02 8.14
C MET A 113 17.58 -12.03 6.70
N THR A 114 18.13 -13.16 6.25
CA THR A 114 18.67 -13.29 4.89
C THR A 114 17.56 -13.24 3.85
N VAL A 115 16.40 -13.84 4.13
CA VAL A 115 15.21 -13.78 3.26
C VAL A 115 14.69 -12.35 3.11
N LEU A 116 14.71 -11.56 4.19
CA LEU A 116 14.32 -10.15 4.20
C LEU A 116 15.18 -9.25 3.32
N MET A 117 16.45 -9.62 3.09
CA MET A 117 17.36 -8.88 2.22
C MET A 117 17.09 -9.12 0.73
N VAL A 118 16.34 -10.17 0.39
CA VAL A 118 16.05 -10.48 -1.01
C VAL A 118 15.07 -9.43 -1.57
N PRO A 119 15.44 -8.72 -2.64
CA PRO A 119 14.57 -7.71 -3.24
C PRO A 119 13.30 -8.36 -3.78
N THR A 120 12.15 -7.77 -3.47
CA THR A 120 10.84 -8.32 -3.82
C THR A 120 10.68 -8.62 -5.31
N GLN A 121 11.35 -7.84 -6.16
CA GLN A 121 11.34 -7.94 -7.62
C GLN A 121 11.87 -9.29 -8.11
N MET A 122 12.89 -9.86 -7.45
CA MET A 122 13.46 -11.15 -7.84
C MET A 122 12.56 -12.34 -7.48
N ILE A 123 11.60 -12.15 -6.57
CA ILE A 123 10.73 -13.21 -6.08
C ILE A 123 9.42 -13.30 -6.89
N ILE A 124 9.13 -12.31 -7.75
CA ILE A 124 7.89 -12.27 -8.55
C ILE A 124 7.81 -13.46 -9.53
N ILE A 125 8.86 -13.71 -10.32
CA ILE A 125 8.86 -14.80 -11.31
C ILE A 125 8.75 -16.17 -10.60
N PRO A 126 9.55 -16.48 -9.57
CA PRO A 126 9.39 -17.72 -8.82
C PRO A 126 7.98 -17.91 -8.24
N ARG A 127 7.38 -16.86 -7.65
CA ARG A 127 6.00 -16.94 -7.11
C ARG A 127 4.98 -17.28 -8.19
N PHE A 128 5.10 -16.65 -9.36
CA PHE A 128 4.24 -16.97 -10.50
C PHE A 128 4.39 -18.43 -10.94
N LEU A 129 5.63 -18.92 -11.07
CA LEU A 129 5.89 -20.31 -11.45
C LEU A 129 5.34 -21.30 -10.42
N ILE A 130 5.42 -20.99 -9.13
CA ILE A 130 4.81 -21.80 -8.06
C ILE A 130 3.28 -21.84 -8.22
N ALA A 131 2.64 -20.67 -8.39
CA ALA A 131 1.19 -20.60 -8.60
C ALA A 131 0.75 -21.36 -9.86
N LEU A 132 1.53 -21.28 -10.94
CA LEU A 132 1.32 -22.01 -12.18
C LEU A 132 1.40 -23.52 -11.96
N LYS A 133 2.47 -24.00 -11.31
CA LYS A 133 2.66 -25.44 -11.04
C LYS A 133 1.61 -26.03 -10.11
N LEU A 134 1.10 -25.22 -9.18
CA LEU A 134 0.03 -25.62 -8.26
C LEU A 134 -1.37 -25.52 -8.88
N GLY A 135 -1.50 -25.02 -10.11
CA GLY A 135 -2.80 -24.81 -10.76
C GLY A 135 -3.65 -23.73 -10.09
N TRP A 136 -3.04 -22.83 -9.32
CA TRP A 136 -3.73 -21.78 -8.57
C TRP A 136 -3.83 -20.45 -9.31
N LEU A 137 -3.51 -20.43 -10.61
CA LEU A 137 -3.70 -19.24 -11.43
C LEU A 137 -5.18 -18.83 -11.41
N GLU A 138 -5.42 -17.51 -11.43
CA GLU A 138 -6.76 -16.91 -11.35
C GLU A 138 -7.56 -17.23 -10.07
N SER A 139 -6.91 -17.68 -8.99
CA SER A 139 -7.57 -18.05 -7.73
C SER A 139 -7.17 -17.19 -6.52
N PHE A 140 -8.09 -17.04 -5.56
CA PHE A 140 -7.80 -16.39 -4.28
C PHE A 140 -6.71 -17.12 -3.49
N ALA A 141 -6.71 -18.46 -3.53
CA ALA A 141 -5.70 -19.30 -2.89
C ALA A 141 -4.31 -19.00 -3.44
N GLY A 142 -4.19 -18.83 -4.76
CA GLY A 142 -2.95 -18.46 -5.43
C GLY A 142 -2.39 -17.13 -4.95
N ILE A 143 -3.24 -16.14 -4.71
CA ILE A 143 -2.79 -14.81 -4.24
C ILE A 143 -2.48 -14.84 -2.74
N ILE A 144 -3.33 -15.45 -1.91
CA ILE A 144 -3.18 -15.45 -0.46
C ILE A 144 -1.96 -16.27 -0.07
N ILE A 145 -1.87 -17.52 -0.52
CA ILE A 145 -0.82 -18.45 -0.06
C ILE A 145 0.55 -18.05 -0.57
N THR A 146 0.68 -17.55 -1.80
CA THR A 146 1.98 -17.11 -2.33
C THR A 146 2.48 -15.80 -1.73
N ASN A 147 1.62 -15.03 -1.06
CA ASN A 147 2.00 -13.80 -0.37
C ASN A 147 2.37 -14.00 1.11
N LEU A 148 1.94 -15.08 1.76
CA LEU A 148 2.31 -15.41 3.14
C LEU A 148 3.83 -15.48 3.42
N PRO A 149 4.70 -15.93 2.49
CA PRO A 149 6.15 -15.96 2.70
C PRO A 149 6.82 -14.58 2.67
N ARG A 150 6.08 -13.46 2.70
CA ARG A 150 6.65 -12.14 3.03
C ARG A 150 6.97 -12.10 4.52
N ILE A 151 7.98 -12.87 4.91
CA ILE A 151 8.72 -12.66 6.16
C ILE A 151 9.89 -11.75 5.83
#